data_AF-A0A397BIK4-F1
#
_entry.id   AF-A0A397BIK4-F1
#
_cell.length_a   1.000
_cell.length_b   1.000
_cell.length_c   1.000
_cell.angle_alpha   90.00
_cell.angle_beta   90.00
_cell.angle_gamma   90.00
#
_symmetry.space_group_name_H-M   'P 1'
#
loop_
_entity.id
_entity.type
_entity.pdbx_description
1 polymer ?
#
loop_
_entity_poly.entity_id
_entity_poly.type
_entity_poly.pdbx_seq_one_letter_code
_entity_poly.pdbx_strand_id
1 'polypeptide(L)'
;MNHGYVYYLREEVVEALATLTPAEVESFILMERILPQEQPAVLVRNGAPVSGDTISELGMFSVALFDNGKAILNEHAGHLLRTKLSTTNEGGVAAGFAVLSSPFLV
;
A
#
# COMPACT_ATOMS: atom_id res chain seq x y z
N MET A 1 17.11 -11.18 12.42
CA MET A 1 16.40 -11.73 11.24
C MET A 1 14.98 -11.20 11.24
N ASN A 2 14.71 -10.04 10.63
CA ASN A 2 13.36 -9.51 10.45
C ASN A 2 12.93 -9.79 9.00
N HIS A 3 11.98 -10.70 8.84
CA HIS A 3 11.40 -11.05 7.55
C HIS A 3 10.12 -10.23 7.34
N GLY A 4 10.10 -9.37 6.32
CA GLY A 4 8.87 -8.77 5.81
C GLY A 4 9.00 -7.28 5.49
N TYR A 5 9.42 -6.98 4.26
CA TYR A 5 9.53 -5.65 3.62
C TYR A 5 10.74 -4.82 4.06
N VAL A 6 11.61 -4.52 3.09
CA VAL A 6 12.71 -3.55 3.23
C VAL A 6 12.33 -2.35 2.36
N TYR A 7 11.67 -1.36 2.96
CA TYR A 7 11.51 -0.04 2.38
C TYR A 7 11.91 1.00 3.43
N TYR A 8 12.38 2.14 2.97
CA TYR A 8 12.75 3.27 3.80
C TYR A 8 11.84 4.45 3.47
N LEU A 9 11.44 5.21 4.48
CA LEU A 9 10.59 6.38 4.28
C LEU A 9 11.26 7.64 4.82
N ARG A 10 11.05 8.76 4.12
CA ARG A 10 11.47 10.10 4.57
C ARG A 10 12.96 10.13 4.95
N GLU A 11 13.30 10.49 6.18
CA GLU A 11 14.67 10.59 6.69
C GLU A 11 15.43 9.25 6.61
N GLU A 12 14.73 8.12 6.75
CA GLU A 12 15.34 6.79 6.64
C GLU A 12 15.92 6.53 5.25
N VAL A 13 15.37 7.17 4.20
CA VAL A 13 15.91 7.07 2.84
C VAL A 13 17.29 7.72 2.78
N VAL A 14 17.46 8.87 3.43
CA VAL A 14 18.76 9.58 3.48
C VAL A 14 19.78 8.73 4.22
N GLU A 15 19.40 8.18 5.37
CA GLU A 15 20.26 7.29 6.16
C GLU A 15 20.62 6.01 5.38
N ALA A 16 19.66 5.40 4.69
CA ALA A 16 19.89 4.22 3.87
C ALA A 16 20.86 4.53 2.71
N LEU A 17 20.63 5.63 1.96
CA LEU A 17 21.52 6.00 0.85
C LEU A 17 22.94 6.37 1.30
N ALA A 18 23.12 6.83 2.54
CA ALA A 18 24.43 7.10 3.12
C ALA A 18 25.19 5.84 3.58
N THR A 19 24.48 4.73 3.81
CA THR A 19 25.04 3.51 4.43
C THR A 19 25.11 2.32 3.48
N LEU A 20 24.21 2.22 2.51
CA LEU A 20 24.16 1.14 1.52
C LEU A 20 25.34 1.26 0.54
N THR A 21 25.89 0.11 0.17
CA THR A 21 26.86 0.00 -0.92
C THR A 21 26.18 0.23 -2.28
N PRO A 22 26.92 0.59 -3.34
CA PRO A 22 26.34 0.74 -4.68
C PRO A 22 25.56 -0.49 -5.17
N ALA A 23 26.07 -1.69 -4.89
CA ALA A 23 25.41 -2.95 -5.26
C ALA A 23 24.10 -3.19 -4.49
N GLU A 24 24.00 -2.73 -3.23
CA GLU A 24 22.75 -2.82 -2.47
C GLU A 24 21.73 -1.80 -2.96
N VAL A 25 22.16 -0.59 -3.33
CA VAL A 25 21.29 0.46 -3.89
C VAL A 25 20.61 -0.01 -5.19
N GLU A 26 21.30 -0.80 -6.01
CA GLU A 26 20.73 -1.40 -7.23
C GLU A 26 19.53 -2.34 -6.97
N SER A 27 19.34 -2.80 -5.72
CA SER A 27 18.16 -3.60 -5.34
C SER A 27 16.92 -2.78 -5.01
N PHE A 28 17.02 -1.44 -5.00
CA PHE A 28 15.94 -0.52 -4.67
C PHE A 28 15.55 0.35 -5.86
N ILE A 29 14.30 0.82 -5.82
CA ILE A 29 13.82 1.92 -6.67
C ILE A 29 13.47 3.12 -5.77
N LEU A 30 13.73 4.33 -6.26
CA LEU A 30 13.25 5.55 -5.63
C LEU A 30 11.91 5.94 -6.25
N MET A 31 10.92 6.18 -5.40
CA MET A 31 9.57 6.59 -5.82
C MET A 31 9.18 7.87 -5.10
N GLU A 32 8.52 8.78 -5.82
CA GLU A 32 7.88 9.94 -5.22
C GLU A 32 6.76 9.50 -4.26
N ARG A 33 6.76 10.06 -3.04
CA ARG A 33 5.74 9.72 -2.04
C ARG A 33 4.40 10.36 -2.40
N ILE A 34 3.37 9.54 -2.58
CA ILE A 34 1.99 10.01 -2.76
C ILE A 34 1.45 10.55 -1.43
N LEU A 35 0.88 11.75 -1.47
CA LEU A 35 0.28 12.45 -0.33
C LEU A 35 -1.24 12.63 -0.54
N PRO A 36 -2.06 11.59 -0.28
CA PRO A 36 -3.50 11.70 -0.46
C PRO A 36 -4.13 12.62 0.60
N GLN A 37 -5.32 13.14 0.31
CA GLN A 37 -6.12 13.88 1.29
C GLN A 37 -6.50 12.96 2.45
N GLU A 38 -6.30 13.44 3.67
CA GLU A 38 -6.70 12.73 4.88
C GLU A 38 -8.21 12.88 5.13
N GLN A 39 -8.82 11.81 5.63
CA GLN A 39 -10.24 11.77 5.96
C GLN A 39 -10.44 11.17 7.36
N PRO A 40 -11.30 11.75 8.21
CA PRO A 40 -11.59 11.17 9.51
C PRO A 40 -12.40 9.89 9.34
N ALA A 41 -11.98 8.81 10.00
CA ALA A 41 -12.74 7.56 10.02
C ALA A 41 -12.55 6.78 11.33
N VAL A 42 -13.40 5.78 11.54
CA VAL A 42 -13.31 4.81 12.64
C VAL A 42 -12.90 3.46 12.08
N LEU A 43 -11.73 2.99 12.49
CA LEU A 43 -11.20 1.68 12.14
C LEU A 43 -11.59 0.68 13.23
N VAL A 44 -12.18 -0.45 12.86
CA VAL A 44 -12.51 -1.52 13.82
C VAL A 44 -11.55 -2.69 13.63
N ARG A 45 -10.82 -3.04 14.68
CA ARG A 45 -9.89 -4.18 14.68
C ARG A 45 -10.03 -4.97 15.96
N ASN A 46 -10.17 -6.30 15.85
CA ASN A 46 -10.38 -7.19 17.00
C ASN A 46 -11.54 -6.72 17.93
N GLY A 47 -12.61 -6.16 17.34
CA GLY A 47 -13.74 -5.61 18.09
C GLY A 47 -13.50 -4.26 18.77
N ALA A 48 -12.29 -3.68 18.65
CA ALA A 48 -11.95 -2.38 19.23
C ALA A 48 -11.96 -1.28 18.15
N PRO A 49 -12.66 -0.15 18.38
CA PRO A 49 -12.64 0.99 17.49
C PRO A 49 -11.40 1.87 17.75
N VAL A 50 -10.84 2.42 16.68
CA VAL A 50 -9.78 3.43 16.70
C VAL A 50 -10.17 4.54 15.73
N SER A 51 -10.36 5.76 16.23
CA SER A 51 -10.70 6.92 15.43
C SER A 51 -9.47 7.76 15.13
N GLY A 52 -9.43 8.38 13.95
CA GLY A 52 -8.37 9.32 13.59
C GLY A 52 -8.44 9.74 12.13
N ASP A 53 -7.44 10.51 11.71
CA ASP A 53 -7.22 10.84 10.31
C ASP A 53 -6.65 9.65 9.56
N THR A 54 -7.18 9.39 8.38
CA THR A 54 -6.92 8.18 7.61
C THR A 54 -6.65 8.50 6.16
N ILE A 55 -5.95 7.57 5.50
CA ILE A 55 -5.75 7.57 4.07
C ILE A 55 -6.21 6.23 3.49
N SER A 56 -6.69 6.27 2.26
CA SER A 56 -7.18 5.07 1.57
C SER A 56 -6.37 4.78 0.30
N GLU A 57 -6.16 3.49 0.04
CA GLU A 57 -5.48 2.97 -1.13
C GLU A 57 -6.47 2.10 -1.92
N LEU A 58 -6.80 2.53 -3.13
CA LEU A 58 -7.72 1.83 -4.03
C LEU A 58 -6.94 0.85 -4.91
N GLY A 59 -7.19 -0.44 -4.72
CA GLY A 59 -6.74 -1.51 -5.60
C GLY A 59 -7.82 -1.89 -6.60
N MET A 60 -7.42 -2.08 -7.86
CA MET A 60 -8.28 -2.57 -8.95
C MET A 60 -7.78 -3.95 -9.37
N PHE A 61 -8.67 -4.95 -9.34
CA PHE A 61 -8.35 -6.27 -9.84
C PHE A 61 -8.63 -6.34 -11.34
N SER A 62 -7.71 -7.00 -12.06
CA SER A 62 -7.88 -7.34 -13.46
C SER A 62 -7.56 -8.82 -13.66
N VAL A 63 -8.29 -9.48 -14.54
CA VAL A 63 -8.03 -10.87 -14.95
C VAL A 63 -7.70 -10.86 -16.43
N ALA A 64 -6.57 -11.46 -16.79
CA ALA A 64 -6.14 -11.56 -18.17
C ALA A 64 -5.65 -12.98 -18.50
N LEU A 65 -6.05 -13.46 -19.68
CA LEU A 65 -5.66 -14.74 -20.25
C LEU A 65 -5.22 -14.50 -21.70
N PHE A 66 -4.03 -14.98 -22.04
CA PHE A 66 -3.45 -14.83 -23.37
C PHE A 66 -3.08 -16.20 -23.94
N ASP A 67 -3.26 -16.36 -25.25
CA ASP A 67 -2.75 -17.49 -26.02
C ASP A 67 -1.98 -16.94 -27.23
N ASN A 68 -0.71 -17.35 -27.36
CA ASN A 68 0.20 -16.92 -28.42
C ASN A 68 0.22 -15.39 -28.65
N GLY A 69 0.23 -14.62 -27.56
CA GLY A 69 0.25 -13.15 -27.58
C GLY A 69 -1.11 -12.49 -27.90
N LYS A 70 -2.15 -13.27 -28.19
CA LYS A 70 -3.51 -12.80 -28.37
C LYS A 70 -4.27 -12.89 -27.04
N ALA A 71 -4.91 -11.79 -26.63
CA ALA A 71 -5.80 -11.81 -25.48
C ALA A 71 -7.04 -12.66 -25.77
N ILE A 72 -7.29 -13.67 -24.93
CA ILE A 72 -8.56 -14.40 -24.84
C ILE A 72 -9.50 -13.68 -23.87
N LEU A 73 -8.95 -13.14 -22.79
CA LEU A 73 -9.65 -12.35 -21.77
C LEU A 73 -8.70 -11.25 -21.28
N ASN A 74 -9.21 -10.05 -21.06
CA ASN A 74 -8.49 -8.97 -20.39
C ASN A 74 -9.53 -7.98 -19.85
N GLU A 75 -9.98 -8.22 -18.62
CA GLU A 75 -11.14 -7.53 -18.06
C GLU A 75 -10.88 -7.09 -16.61
N HIS A 76 -11.59 -6.05 -16.21
CA HIS A 76 -11.66 -5.62 -14.82
C HIS A 76 -12.51 -6.61 -14.00
N ALA A 77 -12.03 -6.98 -12.81
CA ALA A 77 -12.58 -8.02 -11.97
C ALA A 77 -12.98 -7.54 -10.55
N GLY A 78 -13.18 -6.23 -10.38
CA GLY A 78 -13.60 -5.63 -9.12
C GLY A 78 -12.49 -4.83 -8.43
N HIS A 79 -12.74 -4.42 -7.20
CA HIS A 79 -11.85 -3.52 -6.46
C HIS A 79 -11.73 -3.88 -4.98
N LEU A 80 -10.72 -3.32 -4.34
CA LEU A 80 -10.46 -3.41 -2.91
C LEU A 80 -10.02 -2.04 -2.41
N LEU A 81 -10.75 -1.45 -1.48
CA LEU A 81 -10.28 -0.27 -0.77
C LEU A 81 -9.67 -0.71 0.57
N ARG A 82 -8.43 -0.29 0.81
CA ARG A 82 -7.76 -0.45 2.10
C ARG A 82 -7.62 0.92 2.74
N THR A 83 -7.91 1.02 4.03
CA THR A 83 -7.80 2.27 4.77
C THR A 83 -6.92 2.06 5.99
N LYS A 84 -6.05 3.01 6.28
CA LYS A 84 -5.15 3.02 7.45
C LYS A 84 -5.09 4.41 8.06
N LEU A 85 -4.64 4.50 9.31
CA LEU A 85 -4.30 5.79 9.90
C LEU A 85 -3.21 6.48 9.07
N SER A 86 -3.30 7.80 8.90
CA SER A 86 -2.33 8.58 8.13
C SER A 86 -0.89 8.49 8.68
N THR A 87 -0.77 8.20 9.96
CA THR A 87 0.49 7.99 10.69
C THR A 87 1.11 6.60 10.50
N THR A 88 0.40 5.65 9.89
CA THR A 88 0.88 4.27 9.70
C THR A 88 1.60 4.13 8.36
N ASN A 89 2.84 3.61 8.38
CA ASN A 89 3.66 3.44 7.18
C ASN A 89 3.24 2.21 6.37
N GLU A 90 3.00 1.09 7.04
CA GLU A 90 2.61 -0.18 6.43
C GLU A 90 1.12 -0.15 5.99
N GLY A 91 0.76 -0.93 4.97
CA GLY A 91 -0.61 -0.96 4.42
C GLY A 91 -1.27 -2.35 4.36
N GLY A 92 -0.64 -3.36 4.96
CA GLY A 92 -1.10 -4.75 4.86
C GLY A 92 -2.29 -5.03 5.79
N VAL A 93 -3.40 -5.53 5.23
CA VAL A 93 -4.59 -5.93 6.02
C VAL A 93 -4.31 -7.21 6.82
N ALA A 94 -3.65 -8.21 6.23
CA ALA A 94 -3.34 -9.47 6.92
C ALA A 94 -2.29 -9.28 8.04
N ALA A 95 -1.33 -8.37 7.84
CA ALA A 95 -0.43 -7.91 8.91
C ALA A 95 -1.13 -6.95 9.89
N GLY A 96 -2.29 -6.43 9.46
CA GLY A 96 -3.24 -5.58 10.17
C GLY A 96 -2.80 -4.14 10.42
N PHE A 97 -1.97 -3.61 9.55
CA PHE A 97 -1.71 -2.17 9.49
C PHE A 97 -2.83 -1.38 8.81
N ALA A 98 -3.73 -2.06 8.09
CA ALA A 98 -4.89 -1.47 7.43
C ALA A 98 -6.16 -2.30 7.71
N VAL A 99 -7.32 -1.68 7.47
CA VAL A 99 -8.63 -2.34 7.45
C VAL A 99 -9.22 -2.35 6.04
N LEU A 100 -10.22 -3.19 5.82
CA LEU A 100 -11.04 -3.16 4.61
C LEU A 100 -12.03 -2.00 4.66
N SER A 101 -12.26 -1.39 3.51
CA SER A 101 -13.20 -0.29 3.33
C SER A 101 -13.92 -0.42 1.98
N SER A 102 -14.86 0.49 1.72
CA SER A 102 -15.59 0.61 0.45
C SER A 102 -15.49 2.04 -0.08
N PRO A 103 -15.34 2.24 -1.40
CA PRO A 103 -15.36 3.58 -1.97
C PRO A 103 -16.75 4.20 -1.83
N PHE A 104 -16.78 5.47 -1.42
CA PHE A 104 -17.96 6.32 -1.51
C PHE A 104 -17.75 7.29 -2.68
N LEU A 105 -18.61 7.19 -3.70
CA LEU A 105 -18.55 8.05 -4.87
C LEU A 105 -19.12 9.43 -4.52
N VAL A 106 -18.33 10.47 -4.75
CA VAL A 106 -18.63 11.89 -4.47
C VAL A 106 -18.78 12.70 -5.74
#